data_AF-A0A3D8VQB9-F1
#
_entry.id   AF-A0A3D8VQB9-F1
#
_cell.length_a   1.000
_cell.length_b   1.000
_cell.length_c   1.000
_cell.angle_alpha   90.00
_cell.angle_beta   90.00
_cell.angle_gamma   90.00
#
_symmetry.space_group_name_H-M   'P 1'
#
loop_
_entity.id
_entity.type
_entity.pdbx_description
1 polymer ?
#
loop_
_entity_poly.entity_id
_entity_poly.type
_entity_poly.pdbx_seq_one_letter_code
_entity_poly.pdbx_strand_id
1 'polypeptide(L)' 'QLRGVLKMMEENKDCKDVITQLSASRSAIDRAIGLVVSSNLVECIQHDDDLENKEASINEAVQLLVKSR' A
#
# COMPACT_ATOMS: atom_id res chain seq x y z
N GLN A 1 6.63 -1.76 -13.50
CA GLN A 1 5.78 -0.58 -13.74
C GLN A 1 6.58 0.72 -13.66
N LEU A 2 7.23 1.07 -12.54
CA LEU A 2 8.02 2.31 -12.43
C LEU A 2 9.16 2.44 -13.47
N ARG A 3 9.88 1.36 -13.77
CA ARG A 3 10.86 1.35 -14.88
C ARG A 3 10.23 1.73 -16.24
N GLY A 4 8.97 1.37 -16.46
CA GLY A 4 8.22 1.75 -17.66
C GLY A 4 7.88 3.23 -17.69
N VAL A 5 7.49 3.82 -16.55
CA VAL A 5 7.29 5.26 -16.40
C VAL A 5 8.58 6.03 -16.68
N LEU A 6 9.71 5.59 -16.13
CA LEU A 6 11.02 6.22 -16.39
C LEU A 6 11.37 6.21 -17.88
N LYS A 7 11.16 5.06 -18.54
CA LYS A 7 11.35 4.94 -19.99
C LYS A 7 10.42 5.88 -20.77
N MET A 8 9.16 6.06 -20.35
CA MET A 8 8.25 7.01 -21.00
C MET A 8 8.75 8.45 -20.91
N MET A 9 9.40 8.83 -19.80
CA MET A 9 10.03 10.14 -19.65
C MET A 9 11.26 10.29 -20.56
N GLU A 10 12.11 9.27 -20.63
CA GLU A 10 13.27 9.23 -21.56
C GLU A 10 12.84 9.36 -23.02
N GLU A 11 11.71 8.74 -23.38
CA GLU A 11 11.09 8.83 -24.71
C GLU A 11 10.31 10.13 -24.95
N ASN A 12 10.32 11.09 -24.01
CA ASN A 12 9.56 12.35 -24.07
C ASN A 12 8.06 12.15 -24.40
N LYS A 13 7.44 11.11 -23.82
CA LYS A 13 5.99 10.88 -23.97
C LYS A 13 5.17 11.99 -23.32
N ASP A 14 3.92 12.11 -23.76
CA ASP A 14 2.99 13.11 -23.24
C ASP A 14 2.84 13.02 -21.71
N CYS A 15 2.87 14.17 -21.05
CA CYS A 15 2.78 14.26 -19.59
C CYS A 15 1.50 13.59 -19.05
N LYS A 16 0.37 13.69 -19.76
CA LYS A 16 -0.89 13.06 -19.36
C LYS A 16 -0.78 11.54 -19.33
N ASP A 17 -0.08 10.95 -20.30
CA ASP A 17 0.14 9.49 -20.34
C ASP A 17 1.06 9.04 -19.21
N VAL A 18 2.13 9.78 -18.94
CA VAL A 18 3.06 9.52 -17.82
C VAL A 18 2.32 9.60 -16.49
N ILE A 19 1.53 10.66 -16.27
CA ILE A 19 0.71 10.83 -15.06
C ILE A 19 -0.32 9.71 -14.93
N THR A 20 -0.97 9.30 -16.02
CA THR A 20 -1.94 8.19 -15.99
C THR A 20 -1.27 6.88 -15.52
N GLN A 21 -0.08 6.56 -16.01
CA GLN A 21 0.66 5.37 -15.58
C GLN A 21 1.18 5.47 -14.15
N LEU A 22 1.58 6.66 -13.69
CA LEU A 22 1.93 6.91 -12.30
C LEU A 22 0.72 6.73 -11.38
N SER A 23 -0.44 7.28 -11.74
CA SER A 23 -1.69 7.10 -10.98
C SER A 23 -2.08 5.63 -10.90
N ALA A 24 -2.01 4.89 -12.01
CA ALA A 24 -2.26 3.45 -12.01
C ALA A 24 -1.28 2.67 -11.11
N SER A 25 0.01 3.06 -11.13
CA SER A 25 1.04 2.47 -10.26
C SER A 25 0.75 2.76 -8.79
N ARG A 26 0.37 3.99 -8.44
CA ARG A 26 -0.02 4.37 -7.08
C ARG A 26 -1.22 3.54 -6.60
N SER A 27 -2.30 3.45 -7.38
CA SER A 27 -3.46 2.64 -7.00
C SER A 27 -3.15 1.14 -6.85
N ALA A 28 -2.16 0.61 -7.59
CA ALA A 28 -1.69 -0.76 -7.38
C ALA A 28 -0.91 -0.91 -6.06
N ILE A 29 -0.07 0.08 -5.73
CA ILE A 29 0.68 0.12 -4.46
C ILE A 29 -0.27 0.23 -3.28
N ASP A 30 -1.25 1.13 -3.31
CA ASP A 30 -2.21 1.33 -2.22
C ASP A 30 -2.98 0.02 -1.91
N ARG A 31 -3.36 -0.73 -2.96
CA ARG A 31 -3.97 -2.06 -2.80
C ARG A 31 -3.02 -3.07 -2.18
N ALA A 32 -1.76 -3.10 -2.62
CA ALA A 32 -0.76 -4.00 -2.06
C ALA A 32 -0.51 -3.71 -0.57
N ILE A 33 -0.41 -2.43 -0.19
CA ILE A 33 -0.30 -2.03 1.22
C ILE A 33 -1.50 -2.53 2.01
N GLY A 34 -2.72 -2.32 1.50
CA GLY A 34 -3.93 -2.81 2.15
C GLY A 34 -3.94 -4.32 2.39
N LEU A 35 -3.47 -5.10 1.42
CA LEU A 35 -3.36 -6.56 1.54
C LEU A 35 -2.31 -6.97 2.58
N VAL A 36 -1.15 -6.32 2.59
CA VAL A 36 -0.07 -6.60 3.55
C VAL A 36 -0.55 -6.31 4.98
N VAL A 37 -1.15 -5.14 5.20
CA VAL A 37 -1.61 -4.74 6.53
C VAL A 37 -2.77 -5.61 7.00
N SER A 38 -3.75 -5.92 6.14
CA SER A 38 -4.85 -6.81 6.52
C SER A 38 -4.39 -8.24 6.82
N SER A 39 -3.42 -8.77 6.07
CA SER A 39 -2.84 -10.09 6.34
C SER A 39 -2.12 -10.12 7.69
N ASN A 40 -1.32 -9.08 7.98
CA ASN A 40 -0.63 -8.95 9.26
C ASN A 40 -1.61 -8.79 10.43
N LEU A 41 -2.70 -8.04 10.26
CA LEU A 41 -3.73 -7.89 11.28
C LEU A 41 -4.39 -9.23 11.65
N VAL A 42 -4.71 -10.07 10.66
CA VAL A 42 -5.25 -11.41 10.89
C VAL A 42 -4.27 -12.26 11.69
N GLU A 43 -2.98 -12.20 11.33
CA GLU A 43 -1.92 -12.94 12.02
C GLU A 43 -1.78 -12.52 13.49
N CYS A 44 -1.76 -11.21 13.79
CA CYS A 44 -1.68 -10.70 15.16
C CYS A 44 -2.87 -11.18 16.02
N ILE A 45 -4.10 -11.08 15.49
CA ILE A 45 -5.31 -11.51 16.22
C ILE A 45 -5.30 -13.01 16.53
N GLN A 46 -4.73 -13.82 15.63
CA GLN A 46 -4.66 -15.27 15.76
C GLN A 46 -3.58 -15.76 16.74
N HIS A 47 -2.48 -15.00 16.91
CA HIS A 47 -1.31 -15.46 17.67
C HIS A 47 -1.12 -14.77 19.03
N ASP A 48 -1.74 -13.62 19.28
CA ASP A 48 -1.75 -13.06 20.62
C ASP A 48 -2.87 -13.71 21.46
N ASP A 49 -2.59 -14.01 22.72
CA ASP A 49 -3.62 -14.44 23.69
C ASP A 49 -4.01 -13.31 24.66
N ASP A 50 -3.21 -12.25 24.70
CA ASP A 50 -3.43 -11.07 25.53
C ASP A 50 -4.27 -10.03 24.80
N LEU A 51 -5.37 -9.62 25.44
CA LEU A 51 -6.30 -8.62 24.90
C LEU A 51 -5.63 -7.25 24.72
N GLU A 52 -4.71 -6.87 25.62
CA GLU A 52 -4.06 -5.56 25.56
C GLU A 52 -3.11 -5.46 24.35
N ASN A 53 -2.38 -6.55 24.06
CA ASN A 53 -1.52 -6.64 22.87
C ASN A 53 -2.32 -6.68 21.57
N LYS A 54 -3.47 -7.39 21.54
CA LYS A 54 -4.38 -7.38 20.39
C LYS A 54 -4.86 -5.98 20.05
N GLU A 55 -5.32 -5.22 21.05
CA GLU A 55 -5.79 -3.85 20.83
C GLU A 55 -4.67 -2.95 20.30
N ALA A 56 -3.45 -3.07 20.82
CA ALA A 56 -2.29 -2.33 20.32
C ALA A 56 -1.99 -2.64 18.84
N SER A 57 -1.92 -3.93 18.46
CA SER A 57 -1.65 -4.35 17.08
C SER A 57 -2.79 -3.96 16.11
N ILE A 58 -4.05 -4.04 16.55
CA ILE A 58 -5.20 -3.57 15.76
C ILE A 58 -5.07 -2.06 15.48
N ASN A 59 -4.76 -1.27 16.50
CA ASN A 59 -4.61 0.17 16.36
C ASN A 59 -3.44 0.54 15.43
N GLU A 60 -2.32 -0.16 15.52
CA GLU A 60 -1.18 0.04 14.62
C GLU A 60 -1.55 -0.28 13.15
N ALA A 61 -2.18 -1.42 12.90
CA ALA A 61 -2.61 -1.81 11.56
C ALA A 61 -3.62 -0.80 10.97
N VAL A 62 -4.58 -0.33 11.77
CA VAL A 62 -5.52 0.71 11.34
C VAL A 62 -4.79 2.02 10.99
N GLN A 63 -3.82 2.45 11.80
CA GLN A 63 -3.03 3.65 11.48
C GLN A 63 -2.23 3.51 10.18
N LEU A 64 -1.62 2.34 9.94
CA LEU A 64 -0.89 2.07 8.70
C LEU A 64 -1.80 2.11 7.47
N LEU A 65 -3.01 1.55 7.58
CA LEU A 65 -4.03 1.62 6.52
C LEU A 65 -4.46 3.07 6.23
N VAL A 66 -4.71 3.87 7.27
CA VAL A 66 -5.12 5.28 7.10
C VAL A 66 -4.02 6.11 6.45
N LYS A 67 -2.74 5.90 6.83
CA LYS A 67 -1.59 6.62 6.24
C LYS A 67 -1.28 6.22 4.80
N SER A 68 -1.74 5.04 4.36
CA SER A 68 -1.49 4.54 3.01
C SER A 68 -2.39 5.16 1.92
N ARG A 69 -3.36 6.00 2.28
CA ARG A 69 -4.32 6.64 1.37
C ARG A 69 -3.97 8.09 1.07
#